data_AF-A0A1N7FH73-F1
#
_entry.id   AF-A0A1N7FH73-F1
#
_cell.length_a   1.000
_cell.length_b   1.000
_cell.length_c   1.000
_cell.angle_alpha   90.00
_cell.angle_beta   90.00
_cell.angle_gamma   90.00
#
_symmetry.space_group_name_H-M   'P 1'
#
loop_
_entity.id
_entity.type
_entity.pdbx_description
1 polymer ?
#
loop_
_entity_poly.entity_id
_entity_poly.type
_entity_poly.pdbx_seq_one_letter_code
_entity_poly.pdbx_strand_id
1 'polypeptide(L)' 'MSRLGIYAEMIEEKRKAAGLTPAGFREDGTDSAASEKEEMLRKLYERTDAHLPSGIGGQSAR' A
#
# COMPACT_ATOMS: atom_id res chain seq x y z
N MET A 1 24.04 -9.86 -16.93
CA MET A 1 22.64 -10.29 -17.17
C MET A 1 21.94 -10.41 -15.82
N SER A 2 21.03 -9.49 -15.49
CA SER A 2 20.24 -9.56 -14.25
C SER A 2 19.31 -10.78 -14.29
N ARG A 3 19.14 -11.49 -13.16
CA ARG A 3 18.26 -12.68 -13.05
C ARG A 3 16.81 -12.40 -13.47
N LEU A 4 16.40 -11.14 -13.43
CA LEU A 4 15.09 -10.68 -13.91
C LEU A 4 14.91 -10.84 -15.43
N GLY A 5 15.98 -10.75 -16.22
CA GLY A 5 15.89 -10.86 -17.68
C GLY A 5 15.60 -12.27 -18.20
N ILE A 6 15.98 -13.32 -17.45
CA ILE A 6 15.74 -14.72 -17.83
C ILE A 6 14.29 -15.12 -17.59
N TYR A 7 13.66 -14.55 -16.56
CA TYR A 7 12.31 -14.92 -16.13
C TYR A 7 11.25 -13.86 -16.45
N ALA A 8 11.62 -12.81 -17.17
CA ALA A 8 10.72 -11.70 -17.51
C ALA A 8 9.44 -12.20 -18.20
N GLU A 9 9.57 -13.07 -19.20
CA GLU A 9 8.41 -13.63 -19.91
C GLU A 9 7.51 -14.45 -18.99
N MET A 10 8.07 -15.37 -18.20
CA MET A 10 7.30 -16.16 -17.24
C MET A 10 6.60 -15.28 -16.19
N ILE A 11 7.24 -14.19 -15.75
CA ILE A 11 6.64 -13.24 -14.81
C ILE A 11 5.46 -12.52 -15.46
N GLU A 12 5.60 -12.06 -16.70
CA GLU A 12 4.50 -11.43 -17.45
C GLU A 12 3.34 -12.40 -17.70
N GLU A 13 3.62 -13.67 -18.01
CA GLU A 13 2.58 -14.67 -18.19
C GLU A 13 1.81 -14.93 -16.89
N LYS A 14 2.52 -15.09 -15.76
CA LYS A 14 1.89 -15.25 -14.45
C LYS A 14 1.06 -14.04 -14.07
N ARG A 15 1.54 -12.84 -14.39
CA ARG A 15 0.86 -11.58 -14.12
C ARG A 15 -0.44 -11.45 -14.93
N LYS A 16 -0.40 -11.76 -16.23
CA LYS A 16 -1.62 -11.80 -17.08
C LYS A 16 -2.60 -12.86 -16.60
N ALA A 17 -2.13 -14.06 -16.25
CA ALA A 17 -2.98 -15.13 -15.72
C ALA A 17 -3.66 -14.74 -14.40
N ALA A 18 -3.02 -13.88 -13.60
CA ALA A 18 -3.55 -13.35 -12.35
C ALA A 18 -4.42 -12.08 -12.54
N GLY A 19 -4.62 -11.60 -13.78
CA GLY A 19 -5.38 -10.38 -14.06
C GLY A 19 -4.72 -9.12 -13.49
N LEU A 20 -3.39 -9.08 -13.46
CA LEU A 20 -2.62 -7.98 -12.90
C LEU A 20 -2.00 -7.10 -14.02
N THR A 21 -2.00 -5.80 -13.79
CA THR A 21 -1.28 -4.78 -14.55
C THR A 21 0.23 -4.95 -14.41
N PRO A 22 1.06 -4.35 -15.31
CA PRO A 22 2.52 -4.37 -15.19
C PRO A 22 3.05 -3.87 -13.84
N ALA A 23 2.32 -2.97 -13.18
CA ALA A 23 2.64 -2.46 -11.85
C ALA A 23 2.24 -3.42 -10.71
N GLY A 24 1.57 -4.53 -11.00
CA GLY A 24 1.15 -5.55 -10.05
C GLY A 24 -0.25 -5.34 -9.46
N PHE A 25 -1.03 -4.40 -9.99
CA PHE A 25 -2.40 -4.15 -9.55
C PHE A 25 -3.43 -4.93 -10.35
N ARG A 26 -4.55 -5.37 -9.78
CA ARG A 26 -5.66 -5.99 -10.51
C ARG A 26 -6.28 -5.04 -11.53
N GLU A 27 -6.50 -5.55 -12.73
CA GLU A 27 -7.13 -4.80 -13.83
C GLU A 27 -8.62 -4.53 -13.59
N ASP A 28 -9.28 -5.35 -12.78
CA ASP A 28 -10.70 -5.20 -12.42
C ASP A 28 -10.95 -4.16 -11.30
N GLY A 29 -9.89 -3.54 -10.76
CA GLY A 29 -9.98 -2.55 -9.69
C GLY A 29 -10.41 -3.12 -8.34
N THR A 30 -10.46 -4.44 -8.18
CA THR A 30 -10.81 -5.12 -6.92
C THR A 30 -9.64 -5.25 -5.97
N ASP A 31 -8.48 -4.69 -6.31
CA ASP A 31 -7.36 -4.64 -5.38
C ASP A 31 -7.78 -3.90 -4.11
N SER A 32 -7.69 -4.59 -2.99
CA SER A 32 -7.94 -4.09 -1.65
C SER A 32 -6.97 -2.98 -1.23
N ALA A 33 -6.09 -2.53 -2.13
CA ALA A 33 -5.12 -1.47 -1.94
C ALA A 33 -5.73 -0.16 -1.42
N ALA A 34 -7.01 0.14 -1.70
CA ALA A 34 -7.66 1.31 -1.11
C ALA A 34 -8.04 1.09 0.36
N SER A 35 -8.78 0.03 0.67
CA SER A 35 -9.25 -0.27 2.04
C SER A 35 -8.10 -0.65 2.98
N GLU A 36 -7.11 -1.40 2.50
CA GLU A 36 -5.93 -1.77 3.27
C GLU A 36 -5.02 -0.56 3.52
N LYS A 37 -4.92 0.36 2.55
CA LYS A 37 -4.20 1.63 2.73
C LYS A 37 -4.91 2.52 3.74
N GLU A 38 -6.23 2.63 3.68
CA GLU A 38 -7.01 3.37 4.68
C GLU A 38 -6.88 2.76 6.08
N GLU A 39 -6.91 1.43 6.18
CA GLU A 39 -6.72 0.74 7.46
C GLU A 39 -5.29 0.93 8.00
N MET A 40 -4.28 0.84 7.14
CA MET A 40 -2.89 1.14 7.51
C MET A 40 -2.70 2.60 7.93
N LEU A 41 -3.32 3.55 7.22
CA LEU A 41 -3.30 4.97 7.57
C LEU A 41 -3.98 5.21 8.91
N ARG A 42 -5.14 4.59 9.16
CA ARG A 42 -5.83 4.69 10.45
C ARG A 42 -4.95 4.19 11.59
N LYS A 43 -4.35 2.99 11.45
CA LYS A 43 -3.42 2.44 12.44
C LYS A 43 -2.19 3.30 12.66
N LEU A 44 -1.70 3.99 11.62
CA LEU A 44 -0.60 4.93 11.73
C LEU A 44 -0.99 6.14 12.59
N TYR A 45 -2.13 6.77 12.29
CA TYR A 45 -2.64 7.90 13.07
C TYR A 45 -2.92 7.53 14.53
N GLU A 46 -3.54 6.37 14.79
CA GLU A 46 -3.76 5.86 16.15
C GLU A 46 -2.45 5.72 16.94
N ARG A 47 -1.39 5.20 16.30
CA ARG A 47 -0.06 5.10 16.92
C ARG A 47 0.58 6.46 17.13
N THR A 48 0.43 7.39 16.19
CA THR A 48 0.97 8.74 16.31
C THR A 48 0.30 9.49 17.45
N ASP A 49 -1.03 9.41 17.57
CA ASP A 49 -1.79 10.02 18.67
C ASP A 49 -1.43 9.40 20.02
N ALA A 50 -1.29 8.07 20.08
CA ALA A 50 -0.88 7.36 21.30
C ALA A 50 0.54 7.72 21.78
N HIS A 51 1.41 8.17 20.87
CA HIS A 51 2.79 8.55 21.16
C HIS A 51 3.04 10.06 21.00
N LEU A 52 1.98 10.87 20.92
CA LEU A 52 2.13 12.30 20.80
C LEU A 52 2.71 12.88 22.10
N PRO A 53 3.83 13.62 22.05
CA PRO A 53 4.36 14.29 23.23
C PRO A 53 3.32 15.28 23.78
N SER A 54 3.22 15.37 25.11
CA SER A 54 2.37 16.37 25.74
C SER A 54 2.75 17.78 25.25
N GLY A 55 1.76 18.51 24.71
CA GLY A 55 1.94 19.88 24.20
C GLY A 55 2.02 20.06 22.68
N ILE A 56 1.96 18.99 21.88
CA ILE A 56 1.93 19.10 20.40
C ILE A 56 0.52 18.83 19.80
N GLY A 57 -0.44 18.38 20.62
CA GLY A 57 -1.86 18.42 20.30
C GLY A 57 -2.44 19.75 20.75
N GLY A 58 -2.86 20.59 19.81
CA GLY A 58 -3.16 22.01 20.03
C GLY A 58 -3.88 22.34 21.34
N GLN A 59 -3.39 23.39 22.00
CA GLN A 59 -4.25 24.23 22.82
C GLN A 59 -5.42 24.64 21.93
N SER A 60 -6.58 24.03 22.13
CA SER A 60 -7.84 24.72 21.91
C SER A 60 -7.82 25.90 22.88
N ALA A 61 -7.27 27.02 22.43
CA ALA A 61 -7.44 28.31 23.08
C ALA A 61 -8.91 28.69 22.93
N ARG A 62 -9.73 28.19 23.86
CA ARG A 62 -10.88 28.84 24.50
C ARG A 62 -11.58 27.84 25.42
#